data_AF-A0A7C2JDX1-F1
#
_entry.id   AF-A0A7C2JDX1-F1
#
_cell.length_a   1.000
_cell.length_b   1.000
_cell.length_c   1.000
_cell.angle_alpha   90.00
_cell.angle_beta   90.00
_cell.angle_gamma   90.00
#
_symmetry.space_group_name_H-M   'P 1'
#
loop_
_entity.id
_entity.type
_entity.pdbx_description
1 polymer ?
#
loop_
_entity_poly.entity_id
_entity_poly.type
_entity_poly.pdbx_seq_one_letter_code
_entity_poly.pdbx_strand_id
1 'polypeptide(L)'
;MNNHATPWLGAYLDGELHGLRLRWVESHLKECTACREELRGLRQLRMLLQESPAMEAITSPKRFVAQVGLRLPRRQEQPPARKALELGWRLVPVGLLFTLVFAQTVFMIAGVLRLALWLGVGGDLVPYLFSAPAGGPSLPDPATLSQASLSEAVATLWALVQSGGAWASLPVLYLCLLVVIGVLYWSWLASWWARRRHQRLLLSE
;
A
#
# COMPACT_ATOMS: atom_id res chain seq x y z
N MET A 1 54.82 31.21 5.54
CA MET A 1 54.03 29.99 5.24
C MET A 1 53.35 30.24 3.90
N ASN A 2 54.00 29.80 2.83
CA ASN A 2 53.65 30.16 1.45
C ASN A 2 52.56 29.22 0.95
N ASN A 3 51.34 29.38 1.47
CA ASN A 3 50.21 28.64 0.93
C ASN A 3 49.84 29.26 -0.43
N HIS A 4 50.29 28.62 -1.50
CA HIS A 4 49.90 28.94 -2.86
C HIS A 4 48.41 28.68 -3.07
N ALA A 5 47.76 29.52 -3.90
CA ALA A 5 46.36 29.37 -4.27
C ALA A 5 46.09 28.30 -5.34
N THR A 6 47.11 27.52 -5.75
CA THR A 6 47.08 26.47 -6.79
C THR A 6 45.82 25.60 -6.82
N PRO A 7 45.33 25.01 -5.72
CA PRO A 7 44.12 24.17 -5.75
C PRO A 7 42.83 24.92 -6.12
N TRP A 8 42.83 26.26 -6.02
CA TRP A 8 41.68 27.11 -6.32
C TRP A 8 41.76 27.78 -7.69
N LEU A 9 42.90 27.72 -8.40
CA LEU A 9 43.08 28.41 -9.68
C LEU A 9 42.19 27.84 -10.79
N GLY A 10 41.92 26.52 -10.80
CA GLY A 10 40.99 25.89 -11.74
C GLY A 10 39.55 26.38 -11.54
N ALA A 11 39.04 26.26 -10.31
CA ALA A 11 37.71 26.78 -9.95
C ALA A 11 37.58 28.30 -10.16
N TYR A 12 38.66 29.07 -10.00
CA TYR A 12 38.70 30.50 -10.35
C TYR A 12 38.56 30.72 -11.86
N LEU A 13 39.25 29.92 -12.68
CA LEU A 13 39.22 30.00 -14.15
C LEU A 13 37.84 29.61 -14.72
N ASP A 14 37.16 28.67 -14.07
CA ASP A 14 35.82 28.19 -14.45
C ASP A 14 34.69 29.08 -13.89
N GLY A 15 35.02 30.04 -13.01
CA GLY A 15 34.05 30.95 -12.40
C GLY A 15 33.23 30.32 -11.26
N GLU A 16 33.68 29.19 -10.71
CA GLU A 16 32.98 28.46 -9.64
C GLU A 16 33.25 29.02 -8.24
N LEU A 17 34.23 29.92 -8.08
CA LEU A 17 34.55 30.53 -6.80
C LEU A 17 33.63 31.70 -6.45
N HIS A 18 33.16 31.71 -5.20
CA HIS A 18 32.26 32.74 -4.69
C HIS A 18 32.68 33.24 -3.29
N GLY A 19 32.20 34.42 -2.91
CA GLY A 19 32.27 34.96 -1.55
C GLY A 19 33.68 35.23 -1.03
N LEU A 20 34.02 34.67 0.13
CA LEU A 20 35.31 34.86 0.81
C LEU A 20 36.48 34.22 0.06
N ARG A 21 36.26 33.07 -0.58
CA ARG A 21 37.31 32.36 -1.33
C ARG A 21 37.72 33.11 -2.59
N LEU A 22 36.76 33.69 -3.32
CA LEU A 22 37.06 34.52 -4.49
C LEU A 22 37.94 35.72 -4.11
N ARG A 23 37.53 36.48 -3.09
CA ARG A 23 38.28 37.65 -2.59
C ARG A 23 39.68 37.29 -2.11
N TRP A 24 39.82 36.15 -1.43
CA TRP A 24 41.12 35.66 -0.99
C TRP A 24 42.04 35.32 -2.17
N VAL A 25 41.56 34.56 -3.16
CA VAL A 25 42.35 34.23 -4.37
C VAL A 25 42.76 35.50 -5.13
N GLU A 26 41.85 36.46 -5.29
CA GLU A 26 42.15 37.74 -5.95
C GLU A 26 43.21 38.55 -5.20
N SER A 27 43.14 38.60 -3.86
CA SER A 27 44.17 39.25 -3.05
C SER A 27 45.52 38.55 -3.20
N HIS A 28 45.54 37.20 -3.17
CA HIS A 28 46.75 36.41 -3.30
C HIS A 28 47.40 36.56 -4.68
N LEU A 29 46.60 36.66 -5.76
CA LEU A 29 47.09 36.87 -7.12
C LEU A 29 47.78 38.24 -7.31
N LYS A 30 47.48 39.25 -6.48
CA LYS A 30 48.18 40.54 -6.51
C LYS A 30 49.60 40.44 -5.94
N GLU A 31 49.80 39.56 -4.96
CA GLU A 31 51.06 39.44 -4.21
C GLU A 31 51.97 38.34 -4.77
N CYS A 32 51.41 37.22 -5.25
CA CYS A 32 52.17 36.04 -5.64
C CYS A 32 52.39 35.98 -7.16
N THR A 33 53.64 36.14 -7.61
CA THR A 33 54.04 35.99 -9.03
C THR A 33 53.85 34.57 -9.55
N ALA A 34 54.21 33.57 -8.75
CA ALA A 34 54.13 32.15 -9.13
C ALA A 34 52.69 31.71 -9.49
N CYS A 35 51.70 32.10 -8.67
CA CYS A 35 50.30 31.77 -8.94
C CYS A 35 49.75 32.52 -10.16
N ARG A 36 50.30 33.69 -10.52
CA ARG A 36 49.93 34.39 -11.77
C ARG A 36 50.47 33.68 -13.00
N GLU A 37 51.71 33.19 -12.96
CA GLU A 37 52.28 32.40 -14.06
C GLU A 37 51.48 31.11 -14.29
N GLU A 38 51.16 30.41 -13.20
CA GLU A 38 50.35 29.19 -13.26
C GLU A 38 48.96 29.46 -13.88
N LEU A 39 48.29 30.53 -13.46
CA LEU A 39 47.00 30.92 -14.03
C LEU A 39 47.10 31.29 -15.52
N ARG A 40 48.20 31.91 -15.97
CA ARG A 40 48.44 32.16 -17.41
C ARG A 40 48.64 30.87 -18.18
N GLY A 41 49.39 29.91 -17.63
CA GLY A 41 49.55 28.58 -18.22
C GLY A 41 48.21 27.86 -18.42
N LEU A 42 47.34 27.89 -17.41
CA LEU A 42 45.99 27.29 -17.51
C LEU A 42 45.12 28.00 -18.56
N ARG A 43 45.20 29.34 -18.68
CA ARG A 43 44.49 30.09 -19.74
C ARG A 43 44.99 29.73 -21.13
N GLN A 44 46.30 29.60 -21.31
CA GLN A 44 46.88 29.23 -22.59
C GLN A 44 46.46 27.81 -22.99
N LEU A 45 46.47 26.86 -22.04
CA LEU A 45 45.97 25.50 -22.27
C LEU A 45 44.49 25.52 -22.69
N ARG A 46 43.65 26.31 -22.03
CA ARG A 46 42.23 26.47 -22.40
C ARG A 46 42.07 26.98 -23.83
N MET A 47 42.86 27.96 -24.26
CA MET A 47 42.82 28.45 -25.64
C MET A 47 43.22 27.34 -26.63
N LEU A 48 44.30 26.61 -26.37
CA LEU A 48 44.73 25.50 -27.23
C LEU A 48 43.67 24.40 -27.33
N LEU A 49 42.95 24.10 -26.25
CA LEU A 49 41.83 23.16 -26.25
C LEU A 49 40.62 23.68 -27.03
N GLN A 50 40.36 24.99 -27.01
CA GLN A 50 39.27 25.61 -27.77
C GLN A 50 39.59 25.72 -29.27
N GLU A 51 40.86 25.89 -29.62
CA GLU A 51 41.34 25.88 -31.00
C GLU A 51 41.39 24.48 -31.61
N SER A 52 41.37 23.43 -30.77
CA SER A 52 41.23 22.07 -31.23
C SER A 52 39.87 21.91 -31.91
N PRO A 53 39.82 21.50 -33.20
CA PRO A 53 38.56 21.29 -33.87
C PRO A 53 37.75 20.29 -33.05
N ALA A 54 36.56 20.71 -32.61
CA ALA A 54 35.63 19.83 -31.94
C ALA A 54 35.50 18.57 -32.80
N MET A 55 35.85 17.42 -32.24
CA MET A 55 35.80 16.13 -32.92
C MET A 55 34.46 16.05 -33.66
N GLU A 56 34.52 16.00 -35.00
CA GLU A 56 33.32 15.82 -35.82
C GLU A 56 32.55 14.65 -35.23
N ALA A 57 31.26 14.84 -34.98
CA ALA A 57 30.43 13.84 -34.32
C ALA A 57 30.44 12.55 -35.13
N ILE A 58 31.38 11.64 -34.81
CA ILE A 58 31.67 10.39 -35.52
C ILE A 58 30.41 9.52 -35.58
N THR A 59 29.47 9.75 -34.66
CA THR A 59 28.24 8.97 -34.53
C THR A 59 27.02 9.88 -34.55
N SER A 60 26.10 9.60 -35.46
CA SER A 60 24.80 10.27 -35.46
C SER A 60 24.04 9.95 -34.16
N PRO A 61 23.24 10.89 -33.61
CA PRO A 61 22.45 10.66 -32.40
C PRO A 61 21.58 9.39 -32.50
N LYS A 62 21.06 9.09 -33.69
CA LYS A 62 20.28 7.88 -33.95
C LYS A 62 21.09 6.59 -33.76
N ARG A 63 22.34 6.55 -34.23
CA ARG A 63 23.23 5.39 -34.03
C ARG A 63 23.62 5.24 -32.56
N PHE A 64 23.85 6.34 -31.85
CA PHE A 64 24.12 6.31 -30.42
C PHE A 64 22.94 5.72 -29.64
N VAL A 65 21.72 6.21 -29.88
CA VAL A 65 20.50 5.68 -29.23
C VAL A 65 20.32 4.19 -29.53
N ALA A 66 20.54 3.75 -30.76
CA ALA A 66 20.47 2.33 -31.11
C ALA A 66 21.51 1.50 -30.34
N GLN A 67 22.74 1.98 -30.24
CA GLN A 67 23.83 1.27 -29.56
C GLN A 67 23.64 1.24 -28.04
N VAL A 68 23.12 2.31 -27.45
CA VAL A 68 22.73 2.36 -26.03
C VAL A 68 21.53 1.44 -25.79
N GLY A 69 20.53 1.44 -26.68
CA GLY A 69 19.38 0.56 -26.62
C GLY A 69 19.75 -0.92 -26.61
N LEU A 70 20.78 -1.32 -27.36
CA LEU A 70 21.30 -2.69 -27.37
C LEU A 70 22.10 -3.05 -26.11
N ARG A 71 22.65 -2.06 -25.41
CA ARG A 71 23.46 -2.26 -24.19
C ARG A 71 22.64 -2.16 -22.91
N LEU A 72 21.46 -1.56 -22.96
CA LEU A 72 20.55 -1.53 -21.84
C LEU A 72 20.01 -2.95 -21.60
N PRO A 73 20.09 -3.49 -20.36
CA PRO A 73 19.45 -4.75 -20.04
C PRO A 73 17.98 -4.60 -20.39
N ARG A 74 17.49 -5.47 -21.28
CA ARG A 74 16.09 -5.48 -21.72
C ARG A 74 15.24 -5.48 -20.46
N ARG A 75 14.59 -4.35 -20.17
CA ARG A 75 13.67 -4.22 -19.03
C ARG A 75 12.65 -5.32 -19.22
N GLN A 76 12.78 -6.39 -18.44
CA GLN A 76 11.87 -7.53 -18.54
C GLN A 76 10.48 -6.97 -18.27
N GLU A 77 9.69 -6.81 -19.33
CA GLU A 77 8.29 -6.49 -19.23
C GLU A 77 7.70 -7.61 -18.39
N GLN A 78 7.31 -7.28 -17.16
CA GLN A 78 6.72 -8.25 -16.26
C GLN A 78 5.55 -8.91 -17.01
N PRO A 79 5.47 -10.26 -17.01
CA PRO A 79 4.51 -10.98 -17.82
C PRO A 79 3.10 -10.46 -17.51
N PRO A 80 2.20 -10.34 -18.51
CA PRO A 80 0.87 -9.78 -18.33
C PRO A 80 0.07 -10.50 -17.23
N ALA A 81 0.35 -11.79 -17.03
CA ALA A 81 -0.19 -12.59 -15.93
C ALA A 81 0.18 -12.05 -14.54
N ARG A 82 1.39 -11.52 -14.35
CA ARG A 82 1.85 -10.96 -13.07
C ARG A 82 1.13 -9.65 -12.75
N LYS A 83 0.89 -8.81 -13.77
CA LYS A 83 0.06 -7.59 -13.63
C LYS A 83 -1.39 -7.92 -13.29
N ALA A 84 -1.97 -8.92 -13.97
CA ALA A 84 -3.33 -9.39 -13.68
C ALA A 84 -3.45 -9.95 -12.25
N LEU A 85 -2.45 -10.71 -11.80
CA LEU A 85 -2.40 -11.24 -10.44
C LEU A 85 -2.27 -10.14 -9.38
N GLU A 86 -1.46 -9.10 -9.64
CA GLU A 86 -1.35 -7.94 -8.74
C GLU A 86 -2.66 -7.16 -8.65
N LEU A 87 -3.36 -7.01 -9.79
CA LEU A 87 -4.67 -6.38 -9.82
C LEU A 87 -5.70 -7.22 -9.05
N GLY A 88 -5.72 -8.53 -9.28
CA GLY A 88 -6.57 -9.47 -8.56
C GLY A 88 -6.31 -9.46 -7.06
N TRP A 89 -5.04 -9.42 -6.65
CA TRP A 89 -4.66 -9.34 -5.24
C TRP A 89 -5.11 -8.04 -4.55
N ARG A 90 -5.18 -6.93 -5.29
CA ARG A 90 -5.71 -5.64 -4.79
C ARG A 90 -7.24 -5.62 -4.66
N LEU A 91 -7.95 -6.45 -5.42
CA LEU A 91 -9.42 -6.50 -5.41
C LEU A 91 -10.00 -7.42 -4.32
N VAL A 92 -9.19 -8.30 -3.74
CA VAL A 92 -9.61 -9.18 -2.63
C VAL A 92 -10.35 -8.44 -1.50
N PRO A 93 -9.85 -7.32 -0.93
CA PRO A 93 -10.57 -6.62 0.14
C PRO A 93 -11.90 -6.03 -0.32
N VAL A 94 -11.98 -5.58 -1.57
CA VAL A 94 -13.23 -5.05 -2.15
C VAL A 94 -14.26 -6.16 -2.32
N GLY A 95 -13.83 -7.31 -2.84
CA GLY A 95 -14.67 -8.50 -2.96
C GLY A 95 -15.19 -8.98 -1.60
N LEU A 96 -14.33 -8.99 -0.59
CA LEU A 96 -14.70 -9.41 0.76
C LEU A 96 -15.77 -8.49 1.40
N LEU A 97 -15.60 -7.17 1.26
CA LEU A 97 -16.60 -6.19 1.73
C LEU A 97 -17.92 -6.35 0.99
N PHE A 98 -17.87 -6.57 -0.33
CA PHE A 98 -19.07 -6.79 -1.13
C PHE A 98 -19.84 -8.04 -0.67
N THR A 99 -19.14 -9.16 -0.44
CA THR A 99 -19.76 -10.38 0.08
C THR A 99 -20.37 -10.17 1.47
N LEU A 100 -19.71 -9.39 2.33
CA LEU A 100 -20.22 -9.10 3.67
C LEU A 100 -21.50 -8.26 3.63
N VAL A 101 -21.50 -7.18 2.84
CA VAL A 101 -22.69 -6.33 2.65
C VAL A 101 -23.84 -7.14 2.06
N PHE A 102 -23.56 -7.96 1.05
CA PHE A 102 -24.56 -8.83 0.44
C PHE A 102 -25.14 -9.85 1.42
N ALA A 103 -24.31 -10.50 2.23
CA ALA A 103 -24.81 -11.42 3.24
C ALA A 103 -25.68 -10.67 4.27
N GLN A 104 -25.24 -9.50 4.72
CA GLN A 104 -25.98 -8.70 5.69
C GLN A 104 -27.35 -8.26 5.16
N THR A 105 -27.45 -7.85 3.89
CA THR A 105 -28.75 -7.49 3.29
C THR A 105 -29.67 -8.69 3.19
N VAL A 106 -29.18 -9.86 2.76
CA VAL A 106 -29.97 -11.10 2.69
C VAL A 106 -30.48 -11.50 4.07
N PHE A 107 -29.63 -11.46 5.11
CA PHE A 107 -30.03 -11.78 6.48
C PHE A 107 -31.04 -10.78 7.06
N MET A 108 -30.86 -9.48 6.78
CA MET A 108 -31.81 -8.44 7.21
C MET A 108 -33.19 -8.66 6.57
N ILE A 109 -33.25 -8.93 5.26
CA ILE A 109 -34.51 -9.20 4.56
C ILE A 109 -35.18 -10.47 5.09
N ALA A 110 -34.41 -11.56 5.27
CA ALA A 110 -34.94 -12.80 5.82
C ALA A 110 -35.46 -12.62 7.26
N GLY A 111 -34.76 -11.83 8.08
CA GLY A 111 -35.16 -11.49 9.44
C GLY A 111 -36.46 -10.67 9.48
N VAL A 112 -36.57 -9.63 8.65
CA VAL A 112 -37.78 -8.81 8.54
C VAL A 112 -38.96 -9.63 8.05
N LEU A 113 -38.78 -10.47 7.03
CA LEU A 113 -39.84 -11.33 6.51
C LEU A 113 -40.34 -12.32 7.56
N ARG A 114 -39.41 -12.92 8.32
CA ARG A 114 -39.75 -13.79 9.45
C ARG A 114 -40.51 -13.06 10.55
N LEU A 115 -40.08 -11.85 10.91
CA LEU A 115 -40.74 -11.03 11.93
C LEU A 115 -42.16 -10.63 11.47
N ALA A 116 -42.33 -10.25 10.20
CA ALA A 116 -43.63 -9.91 9.62
C ALA A 116 -44.60 -11.11 9.61
N LEU A 117 -44.11 -12.30 9.27
CA LEU A 117 -44.89 -13.55 9.36
C LEU A 117 -45.27 -13.87 10.82
N TRP A 118 -44.35 -13.65 11.76
CA TRP A 118 -44.61 -13.87 13.19
C TRP A 118 -45.63 -12.90 13.77
N LEU A 119 -45.58 -11.62 13.38
CA LEU A 119 -46.56 -10.60 13.76
C LEU A 119 -47.95 -10.82 13.14
N GLY A 120 -48.13 -11.87 12.33
CA GLY A 120 -49.41 -12.18 11.69
C GLY A 120 -49.78 -11.22 10.56
N VAL A 121 -48.83 -10.45 10.02
CA VAL A 121 -49.05 -9.46 8.94
C VAL A 121 -49.32 -10.13 7.57
N GLY A 122 -49.52 -11.46 7.54
CA GLY A 122 -49.94 -12.27 6.38
C GLY A 122 -51.17 -13.15 6.68
N GLY A 123 -52.11 -12.60 7.47
CA GLY A 123 -53.08 -13.28 8.32
C GLY A 123 -54.08 -14.30 7.76
N ASP A 124 -54.07 -14.71 6.49
CA ASP A 124 -55.05 -15.70 5.98
C ASP A 124 -54.46 -16.91 5.24
N LEU A 125 -53.15 -16.95 4.94
CA LEU A 125 -52.56 -18.05 4.15
C LEU A 125 -51.55 -18.92 4.93
N VAL A 126 -51.11 -18.49 6.11
CA VAL A 126 -50.03 -19.12 6.88
C VAL A 126 -50.43 -20.40 7.64
N PRO A 127 -51.64 -20.56 8.22
CA PRO A 127 -51.93 -21.74 9.04
C PRO A 127 -51.92 -23.06 8.24
N TYR A 128 -52.05 -22.99 6.91
CA TYR A 128 -52.02 -24.17 6.03
C TYR A 128 -50.61 -24.58 5.57
N LEU A 129 -49.61 -23.69 5.61
CA LEU A 129 -48.25 -23.99 5.15
C LEU A 129 -47.29 -24.36 6.28
N PHE A 130 -47.54 -23.90 7.51
CA PHE A 130 -46.69 -24.19 8.66
C PHE A 130 -47.53 -24.47 9.90
N SER A 131 -47.75 -25.75 10.21
CA SER A 131 -48.21 -26.17 11.54
C SER A 131 -47.11 -25.86 12.56
N ALA A 132 -47.23 -24.73 13.26
CA ALA A 132 -46.39 -24.41 14.40
C ALA A 132 -46.93 -25.15 15.64
N PRO A 133 -46.09 -25.90 16.38
CA PRO A 133 -46.49 -26.50 17.65
C PRO A 133 -46.81 -25.39 18.67
N ALA A 134 -47.97 -25.49 19.31
CA ALA A 134 -48.54 -24.49 20.22
C ALA A 134 -47.79 -24.28 21.56
N GLY A 135 -46.49 -24.59 21.63
CA GLY A 135 -45.65 -24.42 22.81
C GLY A 135 -44.55 -23.40 22.56
N GLY A 136 -44.90 -22.11 22.52
CA GLY A 136 -43.90 -21.05 22.46
C GLY A 136 -43.11 -20.97 23.78
N PRO A 137 -41.77 -20.89 23.76
CA PRO A 137 -40.98 -20.73 24.98
C PRO A 137 -41.36 -19.41 25.67
N SER A 138 -41.74 -19.49 26.94
CA SER A 138 -41.94 -18.33 27.81
C SER A 138 -40.62 -17.57 27.95
N LEU A 139 -40.62 -16.29 27.57
CA LEU A 139 -39.47 -15.42 27.78
C LEU A 139 -39.19 -15.27 29.29
N PRO A 140 -37.95 -15.48 29.76
CA PRO A 140 -37.60 -15.27 31.15
C PRO A 140 -37.70 -13.79 31.52
N ASP A 141 -38.14 -13.50 32.75
CA ASP A 141 -38.30 -12.15 33.26
C ASP A 141 -36.99 -11.35 33.21
N PRO A 142 -37.00 -10.10 32.70
CA PRO A 142 -35.79 -9.29 32.51
C PRO A 142 -35.04 -9.00 33.83
N ALA A 143 -35.71 -9.10 34.98
CA ALA A 143 -35.11 -8.95 36.30
C ALA A 143 -34.14 -10.09 36.66
N THR A 144 -34.31 -11.27 36.08
CA THR A 144 -33.43 -12.42 36.33
C THR A 144 -32.11 -12.35 35.56
N LEU A 145 -32.11 -11.66 34.41
CA LEU A 145 -30.91 -11.48 33.57
C LEU A 145 -29.90 -10.49 34.16
N SER A 146 -30.33 -9.54 34.99
CA SER A 146 -29.43 -8.52 35.57
C SER A 146 -28.59 -9.04 36.74
N GLN A 147 -28.99 -10.14 37.36
CA GLN A 147 -28.26 -10.79 38.47
C GLN A 147 -27.52 -12.07 38.04
N ALA A 148 -27.72 -12.53 36.81
CA ALA A 148 -27.11 -13.76 36.32
C ALA A 148 -25.60 -13.60 36.13
N SER A 149 -24.84 -14.60 36.56
CA SER A 149 -23.42 -14.69 36.27
C SER A 149 -23.18 -14.83 34.76
N LEU A 150 -22.01 -14.40 34.26
CA LEU A 150 -21.63 -14.54 32.84
C LEU A 150 -21.80 -15.99 32.32
N SER A 151 -21.50 -16.99 33.16
CA SER A 151 -21.68 -18.40 32.84
C SER A 151 -23.15 -18.82 32.72
N GLU A 152 -24.04 -18.29 33.57
CA GLU A 152 -25.48 -18.57 33.51
C GLU A 152 -26.13 -17.84 32.34
N ALA A 153 -25.69 -16.63 32.03
CA ALA A 153 -26.10 -15.90 30.83
C ALA A 153 -25.72 -16.67 29.55
N VAL A 154 -24.50 -17.25 29.51
CA VAL A 154 -24.05 -18.09 28.39
C VAL A 154 -24.85 -19.40 28.32
N ALA A 155 -25.13 -20.05 29.45
CA ALA A 155 -25.89 -21.30 29.49
C ALA A 155 -27.37 -21.10 29.08
N THR A 156 -28.00 -20.00 29.50
CA THR A 156 -29.37 -19.65 29.12
C THR A 156 -29.46 -19.25 27.65
N LEU A 157 -28.50 -18.47 27.12
CA LEU A 157 -28.36 -18.24 25.67
C LEU A 157 -28.22 -19.55 24.89
N TRP A 158 -27.39 -20.47 25.39
CA TRP A 158 -27.16 -21.77 24.75
C TRP A 158 -28.40 -22.65 24.77
N ALA A 159 -29.13 -22.69 25.89
CA ALA A 159 -30.39 -23.40 26.01
C ALA A 159 -31.46 -22.81 25.08
N LEU A 160 -31.55 -21.48 24.94
CA LEU A 160 -32.45 -20.81 24.00
C LEU A 160 -32.11 -21.12 22.54
N VAL A 161 -30.82 -21.27 22.24
CA VAL A 161 -30.33 -21.68 20.91
C VAL A 161 -30.67 -23.15 20.62
N GLN A 162 -30.59 -24.03 21.62
CA GLN A 162 -30.97 -25.44 21.49
C GLN A 162 -32.50 -25.64 21.45
N SER A 163 -33.27 -24.85 22.20
CA SER A 163 -34.74 -24.96 22.27
C SER A 163 -35.44 -24.20 21.14
N GLY A 164 -34.80 -23.19 20.56
CA GLY A 164 -35.31 -22.38 19.47
C GLY A 164 -35.18 -23.05 18.10
N GLY A 165 -35.97 -24.09 17.83
CA GLY A 165 -36.03 -24.73 16.50
C GLY A 165 -36.18 -23.70 15.38
N ALA A 166 -35.51 -23.88 14.24
CA ALA A 166 -35.46 -23.02 13.03
C ALA A 166 -35.17 -21.50 13.20
N TRP A 167 -35.44 -20.88 14.34
CA TRP A 167 -35.36 -19.45 14.62
C TRP A 167 -33.98 -19.06 15.20
N ALA A 168 -33.33 -19.94 15.97
CA ALA A 168 -31.98 -19.71 16.49
C ALA A 168 -30.85 -19.94 15.48
N SER A 169 -31.10 -20.65 14.38
CA SER A 169 -30.06 -21.01 13.41
C SER A 169 -29.55 -19.83 12.57
N LEU A 170 -30.39 -18.83 12.28
CA LEU A 170 -30.01 -17.66 11.47
C LEU A 170 -28.94 -16.77 12.14
N PRO A 171 -29.11 -16.30 13.40
CA PRO A 171 -28.09 -15.46 14.04
C PRO A 171 -26.77 -16.20 14.24
N VAL A 172 -26.81 -17.52 14.55
CA VAL A 172 -25.61 -18.35 14.65
C VAL A 172 -24.89 -18.44 13.30
N LEU A 173 -25.61 -18.66 12.21
CA LEU A 173 -25.02 -18.74 10.86
C LEU A 173 -24.42 -17.39 10.43
N TYR A 174 -25.08 -16.28 10.76
CA TYR A 174 -24.55 -14.94 10.52
C TYR A 174 -23.26 -14.66 11.32
N LEU A 175 -23.22 -15.04 12.59
CA LEU A 175 -22.01 -14.95 13.42
C LEU A 175 -20.86 -15.79 12.88
N CYS A 176 -21.12 -17.04 12.50
CA CYS A 176 -20.13 -17.90 11.86
C CYS A 176 -19.59 -17.29 10.57
N LEU A 177 -20.47 -16.74 9.72
CA LEU A 177 -20.07 -16.08 8.48
C LEU A 177 -19.16 -14.87 8.75
N LEU A 178 -19.50 -14.03 9.73
CA LEU A 178 -18.67 -12.90 10.15
C LEU A 178 -17.29 -13.35 10.64
N VAL A 179 -17.23 -14.40 11.46
CA VAL A 179 -15.96 -14.95 11.97
C VAL A 179 -15.10 -15.46 10.81
N VAL A 180 -15.69 -16.23 9.88
CA VAL A 180 -14.96 -16.75 8.70
C VAL A 180 -14.43 -15.62 7.82
N ILE A 181 -15.25 -14.61 7.53
CA ILE A 181 -14.84 -13.44 6.75
C ILE A 181 -13.73 -12.66 7.47
N GLY A 182 -13.84 -12.50 8.79
CA GLY A 182 -12.81 -11.89 9.63
C GLY A 182 -11.48 -12.64 9.49
N VAL A 183 -11.46 -13.96 9.69
CA VAL A 183 -10.23 -14.76 9.57
C VAL A 183 -9.62 -14.66 8.17
N LEU A 184 -10.44 -14.71 7.11
CA LEU A 184 -9.99 -14.51 5.72
C LEU A 184 -9.36 -13.12 5.51
N TYR A 185 -9.95 -12.07 6.07
CA TYR A 185 -9.39 -10.72 5.99
C TYR A 185 -8.03 -10.62 6.70
N TRP A 186 -7.94 -11.12 7.92
CA TRP A 186 -6.72 -11.06 8.73
C TRP A 186 -5.59 -11.87 8.10
N SER A 187 -5.88 -13.05 7.56
CA SER A 187 -4.90 -13.86 6.82
C SER A 187 -4.42 -13.20 5.52
N TRP A 188 -5.30 -12.51 4.80
CA TRP A 188 -4.91 -11.70 3.65
C TRP A 188 -4.01 -10.53 4.05
N LEU A 189 -4.35 -9.81 5.12
CA LEU A 189 -3.56 -8.69 5.64
C LEU A 189 -2.15 -9.15 6.06
N ALA A 190 -2.07 -10.26 6.79
CA ALA A 190 -0.79 -10.87 7.20
C ALA A 190 0.06 -11.26 5.99
N SER A 191 -0.56 -11.91 4.99
CA SER A 191 0.12 -12.32 3.75
C SER A 191 0.62 -11.13 2.92
N TRP A 192 -0.16 -10.04 2.88
CA TRP A 192 0.24 -8.80 2.21
C TRP A 192 1.42 -8.14 2.93
N TRP A 193 1.40 -8.10 4.26
CA TRP A 193 2.46 -7.53 5.07
C TRP A 193 3.78 -8.29 4.92
N ALA A 194 3.72 -9.63 4.94
CA ALA A 194 4.87 -10.50 4.69
C ALA A 194 5.49 -10.27 3.30
N ARG A 195 4.66 -10.17 2.25
CA ARG A 195 5.13 -9.86 0.88
C ARG A 195 5.79 -8.49 0.78
N ARG A 196 5.21 -7.47 1.39
CA ARG A 196 5.76 -6.11 1.38
C ARG A 196 7.11 -6.04 2.10
N ARG A 197 7.29 -6.82 3.17
CA ARG A 197 8.55 -6.92 3.90
C ARG A 197 9.66 -7.53 3.04
N HIS A 198 9.37 -8.60 2.31
CA HIS A 198 10.32 -9.19 1.36
C HIS A 198 10.75 -8.24 0.24
N GLN A 199 9.81 -7.45 -0.31
CA GLN A 199 10.13 -6.48 -1.35
C GLN A 199 11.03 -5.33 -0.84
N ARG A 200 10.88 -4.91 0.42
CA ARG A 200 11.74 -3.87 1.00
C ARG A 200 13.17 -4.36 1.22
N LEU A 201 13.35 -5.62 1.64
CA LEU A 201 14.67 -6.21 1.86
C LEU A 201 15.46 -6.35 0.56
N LEU A 202 14.80 -6.71 -0.55
CA LEU A 202 15.42 -6.79 -1.88
C LEU A 202 15.81 -5.45 -2.50
N LEU A 203 15.38 -4.32 -1.92
CA LEU A 203 15.70 -2.97 -2.40
C LEU A 203 16.78 -2.29 -1.53
N SER A 204 17.16 -2.90 -0.41
CA SER A 204 18.22 -2.41 0.49
C SER A 204 19.58 -3.10 0.29
N GLU A 205 19.63 -4.15 -0.51
CA GLU A 205 20.86 -4.78 -1.04
C GLU A 205 21.19 -4.22 -2.43
#